data_AF-A0A954ZJ87-F1
#
_entry.id   AF-A0A954ZJ87-F1
#
_cell.length_a   1.000
_cell.length_b   1.000
_cell.length_c   1.000
_cell.angle_alpha   90.00
_cell.angle_beta   90.00
_cell.angle_gamma   90.00
#
_symmetry.space_group_name_H-M   'P 1'
#
loop_
_entity.id
_entity.type
_entity.pdbx_description
1 polymer ?
#
loop_
_entity_poly.entity_id
_entity_poly.type
_entity_poly.pdbx_seq_one_letter_code
_entity_poly.pdbx_strand_id
1 'polypeptide(L)'
;MKMTSDTRICDTCSTENPPDATHCVRCHQVLPQNPFSSGLDVSDVGHVAVEADQSHRRMALITLMLIVTLIAVSLALFRAAPGLGILVSILAVPAVARTAVRLNIARQQGEPVTTESRLAAFGASFGIVFLAAIASCVSFVVTCFAGFFGTAAIARTGDWGDIDLPFGIGLTSGGLTAVGIGIYLMWRFWPRSSS
;
A
#
# COMPACT_ATOMS: atom_id res chain seq x y z
N MET A 1 33.72 40.41 -13.12
CA MET A 1 34.20 39.14 -12.52
C MET A 1 32.99 38.25 -12.29
N LYS A 2 32.87 37.12 -13.01
CA LYS A 2 31.82 36.12 -12.76
C LYS A 2 32.32 35.22 -11.63
N MET A 3 31.78 35.37 -10.43
CA MET A 3 31.89 34.35 -9.38
C MET A 3 31.02 33.18 -9.84
N THR A 4 31.65 32.11 -10.32
CA THR A 4 30.99 30.82 -10.50
C THR A 4 30.71 30.27 -9.10
N SER A 5 29.50 30.53 -8.61
CA SER A 5 29.03 29.99 -7.34
C SER A 5 28.92 28.48 -7.48
N ASP A 6 29.71 27.76 -6.69
CA ASP A 6 29.76 26.31 -6.67
C ASP A 6 28.40 25.80 -6.15
N THR A 7 27.56 25.28 -7.05
CA THR A 7 26.20 24.83 -6.72
C THR A 7 26.21 23.33 -6.47
N ARG A 8 25.50 22.88 -5.42
CA ARG A 8 25.41 21.44 -5.11
C ARG A 8 24.14 20.85 -5.71
N ILE A 9 24.29 19.82 -6.52
CA ILE A 9 23.16 19.09 -7.09
C ILE A 9 22.81 17.93 -6.15
N CYS A 10 21.53 17.81 -5.78
CA CYS A 10 21.07 16.69 -4.97
C CYS A 10 20.98 15.41 -5.82
N ASP A 11 21.64 14.33 -5.40
CA ASP A 11 21.63 13.04 -6.14
C ASP A 11 20.23 12.39 -6.23
N THR A 12 19.31 12.74 -5.32
CA THR A 12 17.98 12.13 -5.27
C THR A 12 16.98 12.82 -6.21
N CYS A 13 16.99 14.15 -6.27
CA CYS A 13 15.96 14.91 -6.99
C CYS A 13 16.53 15.88 -8.03
N SER A 14 17.85 15.89 -8.21
CA SER A 14 18.59 16.76 -9.14
C SER A 14 18.32 18.25 -8.98
N THR A 15 17.85 18.67 -7.80
CA THR A 15 17.63 20.09 -7.48
C THR A 15 18.96 20.72 -7.10
N GLU A 16 19.20 21.93 -7.59
CA GLU A 16 20.36 22.76 -7.22
C GLU A 16 20.14 23.36 -5.83
N ASN A 17 21.17 23.29 -4.99
CA ASN A 17 21.15 23.79 -3.62
C ASN A 17 22.34 24.75 -3.40
N PRO A 18 22.18 25.72 -2.48
CA PRO A 18 23.29 26.60 -2.12
C PRO A 18 24.45 25.79 -1.51
N PRO A 19 25.71 26.26 -1.66
CA PRO A 19 26.91 25.53 -1.23
C PRO A 19 26.95 25.17 0.25
N ASP A 20 26.26 25.96 1.08
CA ASP A 20 26.20 25.81 2.54
C ASP A 20 24.97 25.02 3.02
N ALA A 21 24.13 24.53 2.09
CA ALA A 21 22.96 23.74 2.44
C ALA A 21 23.37 22.37 3.01
N THR A 22 22.95 22.09 4.24
CA THR A 22 23.06 20.75 4.85
C THR A 22 21.95 19.82 4.39
N HIS A 23 20.83 20.37 3.92
CA HIS A 23 19.65 19.64 3.47
C HIS A 23 19.16 20.18 2.13
N CYS A 24 18.63 19.31 1.27
CA CYS A 24 18.06 19.73 0.00
C CYS A 24 16.79 20.56 0.19
N VAL A 25 16.68 21.69 -0.51
CA VAL A 25 15.52 22.60 -0.40
C VAL A 25 14.21 22.00 -0.88
N ARG A 26 14.25 20.90 -1.64
CA ARG A 26 13.08 20.26 -2.24
C ARG A 26 12.69 18.95 -1.57
N CYS A 27 13.66 18.05 -1.41
CA CYS A 27 13.41 16.73 -0.83
C CYS A 27 13.86 16.59 0.62
N HIS A 28 14.47 17.63 1.21
CA HIS A 28 15.00 17.65 2.59
C HIS A 28 16.04 16.56 2.92
N GLN A 29 16.54 15.83 1.92
CA GLN A 29 17.65 14.89 2.07
C GLN A 29 18.93 15.60 2.49
N VAL A 30 19.71 14.98 3.38
CA VAL A 30 21.02 15.50 3.81
C VAL A 30 21.96 15.48 2.60
N LEU A 31 22.55 16.62 2.28
CA LEU A 31 23.52 16.73 1.20
C LEU A 31 24.89 16.21 1.70
N PRO A 32 25.63 15.41 0.92
CA PRO A 32 26.95 14.97 1.31
C PRO A 32 27.84 16.18 1.62
N GLN A 33 28.42 16.20 2.81
CA GLN A 33 29.38 17.23 3.18
C GLN A 33 30.61 17.07 2.29
N ASN A 34 31.11 18.19 1.76
CA ASN A 34 32.23 18.20 0.83
C ASN A 34 33.44 17.52 1.52
N PRO A 35 33.89 16.34 1.08
CA PRO A 35 34.86 15.54 1.82
C PRO A 35 36.24 16.21 1.95
N PHE A 36 36.46 17.31 1.21
CA PHE A 36 37.71 18.07 1.23
C PHE A 36 37.85 19.07 2.39
N SER A 37 36.80 19.38 3.17
CA SER A 37 36.91 20.36 4.26
C SER A 37 37.34 19.79 5.61
N SER A 38 37.43 18.47 5.74
CA SER A 38 37.65 17.80 7.02
C SER A 38 38.87 16.91 6.92
N GLY A 39 40.05 17.43 7.28
CA GLY A 39 41.25 16.61 7.46
C GLY A 39 41.05 15.64 8.63
N LEU A 40 40.65 14.40 8.36
CA LEU A 40 40.51 13.38 9.40
C LEU A 40 40.77 11.95 8.90
N ASP A 41 41.35 11.19 9.83
CA ASP A 41 41.93 9.86 9.78
C ASP A 41 41.09 8.76 9.08
N VAL A 42 41.75 8.01 8.20
CA VAL A 42 41.18 6.94 7.36
C VAL A 42 41.03 5.60 8.11
N SER A 43 41.47 5.51 9.37
CA SER A 43 41.66 4.20 10.03
C SER A 43 40.43 3.60 10.75
N ASP A 44 39.33 4.33 10.93
CA ASP A 44 38.17 3.85 11.73
C ASP A 44 36.90 3.54 10.91
N VAL A 45 36.99 3.57 9.58
CA VAL A 45 35.84 3.34 8.67
C VAL A 45 35.51 1.84 8.49
N GLY A 46 36.40 0.94 8.93
CA GLY A 46 36.30 -0.50 8.66
C GLY A 46 35.22 -1.25 9.43
N HIS A 47 34.90 -0.85 10.67
CA HIS A 47 33.98 -1.63 11.51
C HIS A 47 32.51 -1.23 11.41
N VAL A 48 32.19 0.03 11.09
CA VAL A 48 30.80 0.50 10.97
C VAL A 48 30.16 0.04 9.64
N ALA A 49 30.95 -0.14 8.58
CA ALA A 49 30.45 -0.53 7.26
C ALA A 49 29.94 -1.99 7.21
N VAL A 50 30.46 -2.88 8.04
CA VAL A 50 30.11 -4.32 8.02
C VAL A 50 28.74 -4.58 8.66
N GLU A 51 28.33 -3.78 9.65
CA GLU A 51 27.03 -3.95 10.33
C GLU A 51 25.84 -3.43 9.48
N ALA A 52 26.07 -2.40 8.67
CA ALA A 52 25.07 -1.85 7.76
C ALA A 52 24.67 -2.84 6.64
N ASP A 53 25.61 -3.66 6.14
CA ASP A 53 25.34 -4.65 5.07
C ASP A 53 24.52 -5.86 5.58
N GLN A 54 24.75 -6.31 6.82
CA GLN A 54 24.00 -7.44 7.40
C GLN A 54 22.51 -7.14 7.60
N SER A 55 22.17 -5.91 7.99
CA SER A 55 20.77 -5.49 8.16
C SER A 55 20.00 -5.50 6.82
N HIS A 56 20.66 -5.12 5.72
CA HIS A 56 20.09 -5.13 4.38
C HIS A 56 19.82 -6.55 3.89
N ARG A 57 20.76 -7.49 4.09
CA ARG A 57 20.56 -8.90 3.69
C ARG A 57 19.44 -9.58 4.48
N ARG A 58 19.35 -9.34 5.80
CA ARG A 58 18.24 -9.86 6.62
C ARG A 58 16.88 -9.29 6.18
N MET A 59 16.82 -8.02 5.78
CA MET A 59 15.60 -7.44 5.22
C MET A 59 15.18 -8.08 3.89
N ALA A 60 16.14 -8.36 3.00
CA ALA A 60 15.87 -9.03 1.74
C ALA A 60 15.29 -10.44 1.97
N LEU A 61 15.85 -11.20 2.92
CA LEU A 61 15.41 -12.56 3.23
C LEU A 61 13.97 -12.63 3.76
N ILE A 62 13.59 -11.75 4.69
CA ILE A 62 12.23 -11.76 5.26
C ILE A 62 11.19 -11.42 4.18
N THR A 63 11.46 -10.39 3.37
CA THR A 63 10.55 -9.99 2.29
C THR A 63 10.42 -11.10 1.24
N LEU A 64 11.53 -11.79 0.94
CA LEU A 64 11.56 -12.91 0.00
C LEU A 64 10.75 -14.10 0.53
N MET A 65 10.91 -14.49 1.81
CA MET A 65 10.07 -15.54 2.42
C MET A 65 8.58 -15.19 2.37
N LEU A 66 8.24 -13.91 2.62
CA LEU A 66 6.85 -13.46 2.58
C LEU A 66 6.28 -13.53 1.16
N ILE A 67 7.03 -13.08 0.15
CA ILE A 67 6.64 -13.20 -1.26
C ILE A 67 6.47 -14.67 -1.66
N VAL A 68 7.41 -15.54 -1.27
CA VAL A 68 7.34 -16.98 -1.59
C VAL A 68 6.14 -17.65 -0.94
N THR A 69 5.86 -17.36 0.34
CA THR A 69 4.67 -17.90 1.02
C THR A 69 3.37 -17.39 0.40
N LEU A 70 3.32 -16.12 0.00
CA LEU A 70 2.17 -15.56 -0.73
C LEU A 70 1.96 -16.27 -2.08
N ILE A 71 3.02 -16.47 -2.85
CA ILE A 71 2.96 -17.21 -4.12
C ILE A 71 2.51 -18.65 -3.89
N ALA A 72 3.04 -19.32 -2.86
CA ALA A 72 2.67 -20.68 -2.52
C ALA A 72 1.19 -20.80 -2.13
N VAL A 73 0.69 -19.87 -1.31
CA VAL A 73 -0.74 -19.78 -0.95
C VAL A 73 -1.59 -19.53 -2.19
N SER A 74 -1.19 -18.61 -3.07
CA SER A 74 -1.89 -18.34 -4.33
C SER A 74 -1.95 -19.58 -5.23
N LEU A 75 -0.84 -20.30 -5.39
CA LEU A 75 -0.78 -21.55 -6.18
C LEU A 75 -1.62 -22.67 -5.56
N ALA A 76 -1.60 -22.80 -4.22
CA ALA A 76 -2.46 -23.75 -3.51
C ALA A 76 -3.95 -23.45 -3.73
N LEU A 77 -4.33 -22.17 -3.68
CA LEU A 77 -5.69 -21.74 -4.00
C LEU A 77 -6.06 -22.00 -5.46
N PHE A 78 -5.17 -21.71 -6.42
CA PHE A 78 -5.39 -21.99 -7.84
C PHE A 78 -5.65 -23.48 -8.09
N ARG A 79 -4.96 -24.36 -7.35
CA ARG A 79 -5.14 -25.81 -7.47
C ARG A 79 -6.47 -26.29 -6.87
N ALA A 80 -6.93 -25.68 -5.78
CA ALA A 80 -8.19 -26.05 -5.12
C ALA A 80 -9.43 -25.49 -5.85
N ALA A 81 -9.37 -24.22 -6.25
CA ALA A 81 -10.44 -23.53 -6.95
C ALA A 81 -9.86 -22.40 -7.82
N PRO A 82 -9.76 -22.57 -9.15
CA PRO A 82 -9.09 -21.61 -10.03
C PRO A 82 -9.74 -20.22 -10.01
N GLY A 83 -11.06 -20.14 -9.76
CA GLY A 83 -11.77 -18.86 -9.62
C GLY A 83 -11.32 -18.05 -8.40
N LEU A 84 -10.94 -18.70 -7.31
CA LEU A 84 -10.52 -18.04 -6.06
C LEU A 84 -9.07 -17.51 -6.18
N GLY A 85 -8.21 -18.23 -6.91
CA GLY A 85 -6.83 -17.80 -7.17
C GLY A 85 -6.74 -16.49 -7.97
N ILE A 86 -7.60 -16.31 -8.98
CA ILE A 86 -7.66 -15.08 -9.78
C ILE A 86 -8.08 -13.89 -8.92
N LEU A 87 -9.12 -14.08 -8.10
CA LEU A 87 -9.65 -13.05 -7.19
C LEU A 87 -8.59 -12.59 -6.19
N VAL A 88 -7.87 -13.54 -5.57
CA VAL A 88 -6.77 -13.25 -4.64
C VAL A 88 -5.61 -12.55 -5.34
N SER A 89 -5.28 -12.93 -6.57
CA SER A 89 -4.20 -12.29 -7.34
C SER A 89 -4.51 -10.82 -7.63
N ILE A 90 -5.74 -10.52 -8.05
CA ILE A 90 -6.17 -9.13 -8.32
C ILE A 90 -6.14 -8.28 -7.04
N LEU A 91 -6.53 -8.86 -5.89
CA LEU A 91 -6.53 -8.19 -4.59
C LEU A 91 -5.12 -8.03 -3.99
N ALA A 92 -4.23 -8.98 -4.24
CA ALA A 92 -2.87 -8.98 -3.71
C ALA A 92 -2.01 -7.86 -4.32
N VAL A 93 -2.16 -7.60 -5.62
CA VAL A 93 -1.35 -6.58 -6.34
C VAL A 93 -1.43 -5.18 -5.70
N PRO A 94 -2.61 -4.56 -5.48
CA PRO A 94 -2.69 -3.22 -4.88
C PRO A 94 -2.24 -3.20 -3.41
N ALA A 95 -2.42 -4.31 -2.68
CA ALA A 95 -1.95 -4.46 -1.31
C ALA A 95 -0.42 -4.44 -1.24
N VAL A 96 0.23 -5.26 -2.08
CA VAL A 96 1.68 -5.31 -2.19
C VAL A 96 2.22 -3.98 -2.68
N ALA A 97 1.59 -3.34 -3.67
CA ALA A 97 1.99 -2.04 -4.18
C ALA A 97 1.96 -0.95 -3.09
N ARG A 98 0.87 -0.85 -2.31
CA ARG A 98 0.79 0.13 -1.20
C ARG A 98 1.83 -0.12 -0.12
N THR A 99 2.05 -1.39 0.22
CA THR A 99 3.05 -1.76 1.23
C THR A 99 4.45 -1.43 0.74
N ALA A 100 4.76 -1.72 -0.53
CA ALA A 100 6.02 -1.40 -1.16
C ALA A 100 6.27 0.12 -1.19
N VAL A 101 5.27 0.92 -1.57
CA VAL A 101 5.37 2.40 -1.58
C VAL A 101 5.62 2.94 -0.18
N ARG A 102 4.89 2.48 0.84
CA ARG A 102 5.11 2.94 2.23
C ARG A 102 6.46 2.54 2.77
N LEU A 103 6.92 1.32 2.49
CA LEU A 103 8.26 0.87 2.83
C LEU A 103 9.33 1.71 2.15
N ASN A 104 9.11 2.10 0.89
CA ASN A 104 10.05 2.93 0.15
C ASN A 104 10.11 4.36 0.73
N ILE A 105 8.95 4.95 1.06
CA ILE A 105 8.88 6.27 1.69
C ILE A 105 9.54 6.26 3.09
N ALA A 106 9.23 5.26 3.92
CA ALA A 106 9.84 5.13 5.25
C ALA A 106 11.36 4.93 5.17
N ARG A 107 11.85 4.17 4.18
CA ARG A 107 13.29 4.05 3.90
C ARG A 107 13.92 5.39 3.52
N GLN A 108 13.22 6.23 2.75
CA GLN A 108 13.72 7.55 2.37
C GLN A 108 13.79 8.53 3.55
N GLN A 109 13.04 8.29 4.62
CA GLN A 109 13.01 9.13 5.82
C GLN A 109 14.09 8.75 6.86
N GLY A 110 14.86 7.69 6.63
CA GLY A 110 15.95 7.27 7.53
C GLY A 110 15.47 6.79 8.91
N GLU A 111 14.16 6.58 9.08
CA GLU A 111 13.60 6.19 10.36
C GLU A 111 13.95 4.71 10.65
N PRO A 112 14.49 4.38 11.83
CA PRO A 112 14.83 3.01 12.18
C PRO A 112 13.55 2.18 12.27
N VAL A 113 13.24 1.48 11.17
CA VAL A 113 11.98 0.76 11.02
C VAL A 113 11.99 -0.47 11.94
N THR A 114 11.40 -0.32 13.12
CA THR A 114 11.27 -1.38 14.13
C THR A 114 10.46 -2.56 13.57
N THR A 115 10.83 -3.78 13.93
CA THR A 115 10.21 -5.02 13.44
C THR A 115 8.72 -5.10 13.77
N GLU A 116 8.30 -4.57 14.93
CA GLU A 116 6.89 -4.50 15.31
C GLU A 116 6.06 -3.59 14.39
N SER A 117 6.59 -2.41 14.04
CA SER A 117 5.86 -1.48 13.15
C SER A 117 5.59 -2.08 11.77
N ARG A 118 6.51 -2.94 11.28
CA ARG A 118 6.39 -3.63 10.00
C ARG A 118 5.31 -4.70 10.02
N LEU A 119 5.26 -5.49 11.10
CA LEU A 119 4.24 -6.53 11.24
C LEU A 119 2.85 -5.90 11.40
N ALA A 120 2.75 -4.80 12.16
CA ALA A 120 1.52 -4.05 12.30
C ALA A 120 1.07 -3.43 10.96
N ALA A 121 1.98 -2.82 10.19
CA ALA A 121 1.67 -2.24 8.88
C ALA A 121 1.24 -3.30 7.85
N PHE A 122 1.89 -4.47 7.87
CA PHE A 122 1.52 -5.59 7.02
C PHE A 122 0.16 -6.17 7.40
N GLY A 123 -0.04 -6.44 8.70
CA GLY A 123 -1.31 -6.96 9.22
C GLY A 123 -2.48 -6.01 8.98
N ALA A 124 -2.27 -4.71 9.16
CA ALA A 124 -3.28 -3.69 8.85
C ALA A 124 -3.63 -3.69 7.35
N SER A 125 -2.63 -3.74 6.46
CA SER A 125 -2.85 -3.75 5.01
C SER A 125 -3.57 -5.03 4.56
N PHE A 126 -3.17 -6.18 5.10
CA PHE A 126 -3.81 -7.47 4.81
C PHE A 126 -5.26 -7.50 5.32
N GLY A 127 -5.50 -7.01 6.54
CA GLY A 127 -6.82 -6.95 7.13
C GLY A 127 -7.80 -6.09 6.33
N ILE A 128 -7.36 -4.93 5.84
CA ILE A 128 -8.19 -4.06 4.99
C ILE A 128 -8.58 -4.77 3.69
N VAL A 129 -7.62 -5.43 3.04
CA VAL A 129 -7.86 -6.14 1.76
C VAL A 129 -8.80 -7.33 1.98
N PHE A 130 -8.61 -8.06 3.08
CA PHE A 130 -9.47 -9.19 3.45
C PHE A 130 -10.91 -8.74 3.75
N LEU A 131 -11.08 -7.65 4.50
CA LEU A 131 -12.40 -7.06 4.77
C LEU A 131 -13.07 -6.57 3.48
N ALA A 132 -12.31 -5.92 2.59
CA ALA A 132 -12.83 -5.49 1.29
C ALA A 132 -13.28 -6.68 0.43
N ALA A 133 -12.54 -7.79 0.46
CA ALA A 133 -12.89 -9.02 -0.24
C ALA A 133 -14.20 -9.62 0.30
N ILE A 134 -14.35 -9.70 1.63
CA ILE A 134 -15.59 -10.17 2.26
C ILE A 134 -16.75 -9.25 1.89
N ALA A 135 -16.58 -7.93 2.00
CA ALA A 135 -17.62 -6.97 1.65
C ALA A 135 -18.06 -7.13 0.18
N SER A 136 -17.12 -7.29 -0.75
CA SER A 136 -17.43 -7.54 -2.16
C SER A 136 -18.20 -8.85 -2.35
N CYS A 137 -17.82 -9.92 -1.66
CA CYS A 137 -18.49 -11.21 -1.75
C CYS A 137 -19.93 -11.13 -1.21
N VAL A 138 -20.13 -10.45 -0.08
CA VAL A 138 -21.46 -10.21 0.49
C VAL A 138 -22.31 -9.39 -0.48
N SER A 139 -21.78 -8.29 -1.01
CA SER A 139 -22.51 -7.46 -2.00
C SER A 139 -22.89 -8.27 -3.23
N PHE A 140 -22.00 -9.13 -3.73
CA PHE A 140 -22.29 -10.01 -4.86
C PHE A 140 -23.42 -10.99 -4.56
N VAL A 141 -23.35 -11.69 -3.43
CA VAL A 141 -24.40 -12.64 -3.01
C VAL A 141 -25.74 -11.93 -2.86
N VAL A 142 -25.78 -10.77 -2.19
CA VAL A 142 -27.01 -9.99 -2.00
C VAL A 142 -27.58 -9.56 -3.36
N THR A 143 -26.75 -9.04 -4.26
CA THR A 143 -27.19 -8.56 -5.58
C THR A 143 -27.69 -9.72 -6.44
N CYS A 144 -26.98 -10.85 -6.47
CA CYS A 144 -27.36 -12.01 -7.28
C CYS A 144 -28.61 -12.70 -6.72
N PHE A 145 -28.71 -12.91 -5.41
CA PHE A 145 -29.91 -13.51 -4.82
C PHE A 145 -31.13 -12.61 -5.00
N ALA A 146 -31.00 -11.30 -4.76
CA ALA A 146 -32.10 -10.36 -5.00
C ALA A 146 -32.55 -10.36 -6.46
N GLY A 147 -31.60 -10.37 -7.41
CA GLY A 147 -31.90 -10.43 -8.84
C GLY A 147 -32.58 -11.73 -9.25
N PHE A 148 -32.01 -12.89 -8.90
CA PHE A 148 -32.55 -14.20 -9.30
C PHE A 148 -33.89 -14.51 -8.63
N PHE A 149 -34.00 -14.34 -7.32
CA PHE A 149 -35.26 -14.63 -6.62
C PHE A 149 -36.33 -13.59 -6.90
N GLY A 150 -35.95 -12.32 -7.07
CA GLY A 150 -36.86 -11.26 -7.49
C GLY A 150 -37.47 -11.57 -8.85
N THR A 151 -36.63 -11.82 -9.87
CA THR A 151 -37.09 -12.15 -11.23
C THR A 151 -37.88 -13.46 -11.30
N ALA A 152 -37.48 -14.49 -10.55
CA ALA A 152 -38.22 -15.76 -10.49
C ALA A 152 -39.60 -15.63 -9.82
N ALA A 153 -39.75 -14.75 -8.82
CA ALA A 153 -41.03 -14.45 -8.20
C ALA A 153 -41.96 -13.71 -9.18
N ILE A 154 -41.43 -12.74 -9.93
CA ILE A 154 -42.15 -11.97 -10.95
C ILE A 154 -42.68 -12.89 -12.06
N ALA A 155 -41.87 -13.86 -12.49
CA ALA A 155 -42.29 -14.83 -13.50
C ALA A 155 -43.49 -15.70 -13.07
N ARG A 156 -43.78 -15.81 -11.77
CA ARG A 156 -44.92 -16.57 -11.25
C ARG A 156 -46.19 -15.74 -11.08
N THR A 157 -46.08 -14.46 -10.76
CA THR A 157 -47.24 -13.59 -10.50
C THR A 157 -47.83 -12.99 -11.78
N GLY A 158 -47.03 -12.85 -12.86
CA GLY A 158 -47.50 -12.35 -14.16
C GLY A 158 -47.96 -10.89 -14.17
N ASP A 159 -47.94 -10.24 -13.01
CA ASP A 159 -48.30 -8.84 -12.82
C ASP A 159 -47.04 -7.98 -12.89
N TRP A 160 -46.93 -7.22 -13.99
CA TRP A 160 -45.78 -6.37 -14.28
C TRP A 160 -45.94 -4.96 -13.69
N GLY A 161 -46.99 -4.68 -12.92
CA GLY A 161 -47.28 -3.35 -12.38
C GLY A 161 -46.53 -2.98 -11.09
N ASP A 162 -46.18 -3.95 -10.24
CA ASP A 162 -45.62 -3.71 -8.89
C ASP A 162 -44.10 -3.97 -8.77
N ILE A 163 -43.41 -4.05 -9.92
CA ILE A 163 -42.01 -4.52 -9.99
C ILE A 163 -41.00 -3.47 -9.50
N ASP A 164 -41.34 -2.18 -9.61
CA ASP A 164 -40.40 -1.09 -9.35
C ASP A 164 -40.02 -0.97 -7.88
N LEU A 165 -40.94 -1.32 -6.97
CA LEU A 165 -40.73 -1.13 -5.53
C LEU A 165 -39.68 -2.10 -4.95
N PRO A 166 -39.83 -3.45 -5.08
CA PRO A 166 -38.88 -4.37 -4.45
C PRO A 166 -37.49 -4.33 -5.10
N PHE A 167 -37.42 -4.13 -6.43
CA PHE A 167 -36.16 -4.01 -7.14
C PHE A 167 -35.44 -2.70 -6.78
N GLY A 168 -36.20 -1.59 -6.66
CA GLY A 168 -35.69 -0.30 -6.21
C GLY A 168 -35.15 -0.34 -4.78
N ILE A 169 -35.84 -0.99 -3.84
CA ILE A 169 -35.40 -1.09 -2.44
C ILE A 169 -34.11 -1.94 -2.32
N GLY A 170 -34.00 -3.04 -3.07
CA GLY A 170 -32.80 -3.89 -3.06
C GLY A 170 -31.57 -3.16 -3.59
N LEU A 171 -31.72 -2.45 -4.71
CA LEU A 171 -30.61 -1.76 -5.37
C LEU A 171 -30.17 -0.51 -4.59
N THR A 172 -31.12 0.23 -4.02
CA THR A 172 -30.82 1.42 -3.21
C THR A 172 -30.22 1.07 -1.85
N SER A 173 -30.72 0.05 -1.16
CA SER A 173 -30.17 -0.37 0.14
C SER A 173 -28.76 -0.95 0.03
N GLY A 174 -28.50 -1.76 -1.00
CA GLY A 174 -27.16 -2.27 -1.32
C GLY A 174 -26.18 -1.15 -1.72
N GLY A 175 -26.63 -0.20 -2.54
CA GLY A 175 -25.83 0.96 -2.92
C GLY A 175 -25.49 1.84 -1.71
N LEU A 176 -26.46 2.16 -0.87
CA LEU A 176 -26.27 3.03 0.30
C LEU A 176 -25.34 2.40 1.35
N THR A 177 -25.45 1.10 1.58
CA THR A 177 -24.55 0.39 2.51
C THR A 177 -23.13 0.33 1.97
N ALA A 178 -22.93 0.04 0.67
CA ALA A 178 -21.61 0.05 0.06
C ALA A 178 -20.96 1.44 0.08
N VAL A 179 -21.71 2.49 -0.25
CA VAL A 179 -21.23 3.88 -0.18
C VAL A 179 -20.93 4.29 1.25
N GLY A 180 -21.77 3.95 2.21
CA GLY A 180 -21.56 4.23 3.63
C GLY A 180 -20.29 3.58 4.17
N ILE A 181 -20.05 2.31 3.87
CA ILE A 181 -18.82 1.59 4.24
C ILE A 181 -17.61 2.24 3.55
N GLY A 182 -17.73 2.59 2.27
CA GLY A 182 -16.67 3.28 1.52
C GLY A 182 -16.27 4.61 2.17
N ILE A 183 -17.26 5.45 2.48
CA ILE A 183 -17.04 6.74 3.16
C ILE A 183 -16.45 6.51 4.55
N TYR A 184 -16.94 5.55 5.31
CA TYR A 184 -16.43 5.22 6.65
C TYR A 184 -14.96 4.79 6.61
N LEU A 185 -14.59 3.88 5.70
CA LEU A 185 -13.20 3.46 5.52
C LEU A 185 -12.33 4.62 5.05
N MET A 186 -12.85 5.45 4.13
CA MET A 186 -12.12 6.61 3.64
C MET A 186 -11.86 7.62 4.77
N TRP A 187 -12.84 7.91 5.63
CA TRP A 187 -12.68 8.75 6.81
C TRP A 187 -11.72 8.14 7.84
N ARG A 188 -11.81 6.83 8.07
CA ARG A 188 -11.00 6.11 9.07
C ARG A 188 -9.52 6.06 8.66
N PHE A 189 -9.25 5.89 7.37
CA PHE A 189 -7.90 5.74 6.83
C PHE A 189 -7.34 6.99 6.17
N TRP A 190 -8.12 8.09 6.09
CA TRP A 190 -7.56 9.36 5.63
C TRP A 190 -6.46 9.77 6.62
N PRO A 191 -5.22 9.94 6.16
CA PRO A 191 -4.17 10.48 7.01
C PRO A 191 -4.59 11.89 7.40
N ARG A 192 -4.96 12.08 8.67
CA ARG A 192 -5.09 13.42 9.24
C ARG A 192 -3.74 14.08 9.07
N SER A 193 -3.64 15.03 8.15
CA SER A 193 -2.47 15.88 8.05
C SER A 193 -2.36 16.59 9.40
N SER A 194 -1.37 16.20 10.19
CA SER A 194 -0.97 16.97 11.36
C SER A 194 -0.37 18.27 10.85
N SER A 195 -1.21 19.28 10.71
CA SER A 195 -0.81 20.69 10.62
C SER A 195 -0.23 21.13 11.95
#